data_AF-A0A7J0AAJ7-F1
#
_entry.id   AF-A0A7J0AAJ7-F1
#
_cell.length_a   1.000
_cell.length_b   1.000
_cell.length_c   1.000
_cell.angle_alpha   90.00
_cell.angle_beta   90.00
_cell.angle_gamma   90.00
#
_symmetry.space_group_name_H-M   'P 1'
#
loop_
_entity.id
_entity.type
_entity.pdbx_description
1 polymer ?
#
loop_
_entity_poly.entity_id
_entity_poly.type
_entity_poly.pdbx_seq_one_letter_code
_entity_poly.pdbx_strand_id
1 'polypeptide(L)'
;MARKNEDTRHSKFVIRIVCEGDKTEPLFFSDLCNTYFHDNEYVDIRTIPQPYVPEEAGDVDNTKRGWHKGKKRKVKASQKKEPEPIIISGQPPLKWVLYARNILSEGVDEAWAVYDKDEHPKHKEAFEEAAKVVDGKIVNIAFSSRSFEYYLLLHFEYLYRPFLQTECGERVDGNKYIFECGTGKMPDKDCNGTICINGYARTRGYWMETKSRESTFPLVKDNLIKGMINACRLRSESDAKTEAPIYERNPYTDVDRLVGRLIGKHTVPFGIKQEIRESGTDWAIELSVQGVEIDNHSDRTILLSRGQFTVYDWEKRDVRILNETPILIQPHDKCVLDCHLDKTEVVSIKLSAEKEILLLPKYEN
;
A
#
# COMPACT_ATOMS: atom_id res chain seq x y z
N MET A 1 15.79 34.87 36.97
CA MET A 1 14.82 33.82 36.59
C MET A 1 14.94 33.62 35.08
N ALA A 2 15.70 32.60 34.66
CA ALA A 2 15.85 32.28 33.25
C ALA A 2 14.59 31.57 32.76
N ARG A 3 13.94 32.11 31.73
CA ARG A 3 12.83 31.44 31.03
C ARG A 3 13.36 30.14 30.43
N LYS A 4 12.85 29.00 30.88
CA LYS A 4 12.96 27.73 30.16
C LYS A 4 12.20 27.90 28.85
N ASN A 5 12.93 27.94 27.74
CA ASN A 5 12.37 27.84 26.41
C ASN A 5 12.15 26.33 26.16
N GLU A 6 10.95 25.83 26.43
CA GLU A 6 10.55 24.49 25.99
C GLU A 6 10.20 24.58 24.51
N ASP A 7 11.25 24.54 23.68
CA ASP A 7 11.15 24.41 22.24
C ASP A 7 10.88 22.92 21.93
N THR A 8 9.66 22.46 22.20
CA THR A 8 9.22 21.09 21.86
C THR A 8 8.89 21.01 20.37
N ARG A 9 9.92 21.11 19.54
CA ARG A 9 9.81 20.76 18.12
C ARG A 9 9.64 19.25 18.02
N HIS A 10 8.40 18.79 17.86
CA HIS A 10 8.13 17.38 17.57
C HIS A 10 8.92 16.97 16.31
N SER A 11 9.78 15.95 16.43
CA SER A 11 10.48 15.37 15.28
C SER A 11 9.46 14.74 14.34
N LYS A 12 9.61 14.95 13.03
CA LYS A 12 8.75 14.30 12.02
C LYS A 12 8.91 12.79 12.10
N PHE A 13 7.81 12.05 11.91
CA PHE A 13 7.85 10.61 11.69
C PHE A 13 8.33 10.31 10.26
N VAL A 14 9.39 9.54 10.11
CA VAL A 14 10.08 9.36 8.83
C VAL A 14 9.81 7.97 8.25
N ILE A 15 9.23 7.93 7.04
CA ILE A 15 9.00 6.69 6.28
C ILE A 15 9.84 6.70 5.01
N ARG A 16 10.49 5.57 4.70
CA ARG A 16 11.23 5.37 3.44
C ARG A 16 10.77 4.12 2.71
N ILE A 17 10.50 4.26 1.41
CA ILE A 17 9.99 3.19 0.55
C ILE A 17 11.03 2.88 -0.53
N VAL A 18 11.80 1.82 -0.35
CA VAL A 18 12.87 1.39 -1.25
C VAL A 18 12.27 0.50 -2.35
N CYS A 19 12.20 1.02 -3.57
CA CYS A 19 11.62 0.33 -4.72
C CYS A 19 12.71 -0.36 -5.57
N GLU A 20 12.34 -1.49 -6.17
CA GLU A 20 13.16 -2.18 -7.17
C GLU A 20 13.36 -1.34 -8.44
N GLY A 21 12.26 -0.85 -9.01
CA GLY A 21 12.23 -0.02 -10.20
C GLY A 21 12.40 1.47 -9.94
N ASP A 22 12.66 2.22 -11.02
CA ASP A 22 12.81 3.69 -11.02
C ASP A 22 11.60 4.44 -11.59
N LYS A 23 10.56 3.70 -11.99
CA LYS A 23 9.36 4.24 -12.66
C LYS A 23 8.09 3.88 -11.91
N THR A 24 7.47 2.74 -12.22
CA THR A 24 6.08 2.43 -11.88
C THR A 24 5.79 2.58 -10.39
N GLU A 25 6.54 1.89 -9.54
CA GLU A 25 6.36 1.84 -8.09
C GLU A 25 6.70 3.18 -7.41
N PRO A 26 7.89 3.78 -7.61
CA PRO A 26 8.20 5.04 -6.96
C PRO A 26 7.30 6.20 -7.41
N LEU A 27 6.86 6.24 -8.68
CA LEU A 27 5.85 7.21 -9.16
C LEU A 27 4.49 6.98 -8.48
N PHE A 28 4.03 5.72 -8.42
CA PHE A 28 2.77 5.37 -7.78
C PHE A 28 2.73 5.79 -6.31
N PHE A 29 3.74 5.41 -5.53
CA PHE A 29 3.77 5.72 -4.10
C PHE A 29 4.02 7.20 -3.83
N SER A 30 4.80 7.89 -4.66
CA SER A 30 4.98 9.34 -4.52
C SER A 30 3.65 10.09 -4.69
N ASP A 31 2.88 9.78 -5.73
CA ASP A 31 1.58 10.42 -5.97
C ASP A 31 0.53 10.04 -4.92
N LEU A 32 0.54 8.80 -4.46
CA LEU A 32 -0.30 8.38 -3.34
C LEU A 32 0.05 9.19 -2.08
N CYS A 33 1.35 9.33 -1.75
CA CYS A 33 1.77 10.09 -0.58
C CYS A 33 1.43 11.58 -0.70
N ASN A 34 1.62 12.18 -1.88
CA ASN A 34 1.22 13.56 -2.13
C ASN A 34 -0.30 13.74 -1.93
N THR A 35 -1.10 12.79 -2.39
CA THR A 35 -2.57 12.86 -2.23
C THR A 35 -3.01 12.83 -0.76
N TYR A 36 -2.39 11.96 0.06
CA TYR A 36 -2.83 11.74 1.45
C TYR A 36 -2.07 12.56 2.50
N PHE A 37 -0.88 13.07 2.19
CA PHE A 37 0.03 13.71 3.15
C PHE A 37 0.61 15.07 2.72
N HIS A 38 0.17 15.68 1.61
CA HIS A 38 0.75 16.96 1.15
C HIS A 38 0.84 18.05 2.24
N ASP A 39 -0.19 18.15 3.10
CA ASP A 39 -0.25 19.15 4.18
C ASP A 39 0.19 18.61 5.55
N ASN A 40 0.66 17.36 5.63
CA ASN A 40 1.05 16.76 6.90
C ASN A 40 2.51 17.10 7.26
N GLU A 41 2.70 18.14 8.05
CA GLU A 41 4.04 18.56 8.48
C GLU A 41 4.73 17.59 9.44
N TYR A 42 3.98 16.65 10.04
CA TYR A 42 4.47 15.72 11.06
C TYR A 42 5.01 14.41 10.48
N VAL A 43 4.86 14.15 9.18
CA VAL A 43 5.35 12.95 8.51
C VAL A 43 6.24 13.32 7.32
N ASP A 44 7.33 12.60 7.11
CA ASP A 44 8.19 12.72 5.93
C ASP A 44 8.30 11.35 5.24
N ILE A 45 7.55 11.18 4.15
CA ILE A 45 7.48 9.93 3.37
C ILE A 45 8.17 10.16 2.03
N ARG A 46 9.11 9.28 1.68
CA ARG A 46 9.84 9.36 0.39
C ARG A 46 10.11 7.99 -0.19
N THR A 47 10.09 7.92 -1.52
CA THR A 47 10.49 6.73 -2.24
C THR A 47 11.98 6.79 -2.58
N ILE A 48 12.60 5.63 -2.74
CA ILE A 48 13.99 5.48 -3.14
C ILE A 48 14.00 4.47 -4.29
N PRO A 49 14.31 4.87 -5.54
CA PRO A 49 14.64 6.23 -5.94
C PRO A 49 13.44 7.19 -5.82
N GLN A 50 13.74 8.49 -5.65
CA GLN A 50 12.72 9.53 -5.66
C GLN A 50 12.48 9.96 -7.11
N PRO A 51 11.23 9.92 -7.62
CA PRO A 51 10.92 10.42 -8.94
C PRO A 51 11.29 11.88 -9.12
N TYR A 52 11.66 12.25 -10.34
CA TYR A 52 11.83 13.65 -10.70
C TYR A 52 10.45 14.32 -10.77
N VAL A 53 10.20 15.26 -9.87
CA VAL A 53 9.05 16.17 -9.95
C VAL A 53 9.58 17.48 -10.55
N PRO A 54 9.20 17.84 -11.80
CA PRO A 54 9.47 19.17 -12.32
C PRO A 54 8.78 20.18 -11.40
N GLU A 55 9.51 21.16 -10.85
CA GLU A 55 8.89 22.27 -10.12
C GLU A 55 7.91 22.97 -11.08
N GLU A 56 6.60 22.89 -10.80
CA GLU A 56 5.60 23.63 -11.55
C GLU A 56 5.98 25.11 -11.57
N ALA A 57 5.97 25.71 -12.76
CA ALA A 57 6.18 27.15 -12.92
C ALA A 57 5.12 27.86 -12.08
N GLY A 58 5.56 28.49 -10.98
CA GLY A 58 4.73 28.99 -9.90
C GLY A 58 3.41 29.58 -10.37
N ASP A 59 2.33 28.94 -9.92
CA ASP A 59 1.00 29.48 -10.09
C ASP A 59 0.89 30.78 -9.27
N VAL A 60 0.38 31.80 -9.92
CA VAL A 60 0.36 33.17 -9.44
C VAL A 60 -0.82 33.31 -8.49
N ASP A 61 -0.64 33.01 -7.19
CA ASP A 61 -1.65 33.41 -6.20
C ASP A 61 -1.34 34.79 -5.59
N ASN A 62 -2.13 35.74 -6.08
CA ASN A 62 -2.21 37.12 -5.64
C ASN A 62 -3.07 37.19 -4.37
N THR A 63 -2.50 36.93 -3.20
CA THR A 63 -3.11 37.34 -1.94
C THR A 63 -2.21 38.27 -1.13
N LYS A 64 -2.71 39.49 -0.94
CA LYS A 64 -2.07 40.62 -0.27
C LYS A 64 -1.81 40.30 1.22
N ARG A 65 -0.54 40.26 1.63
CA ARG A 65 -0.11 40.73 2.97
C ARG A 65 1.23 41.48 2.85
N GLY A 66 1.24 42.76 3.25
CA GLY A 66 2.47 43.56 3.43
C GLY A 66 3.35 42.94 4.52
N TRP A 67 4.59 43.34 4.78
CA TRP A 67 5.31 44.59 4.58
C TRP A 67 6.78 44.27 4.93
N HIS A 68 7.70 44.40 3.98
CA HIS A 68 9.10 44.86 4.11
C HIS A 68 9.92 44.44 2.88
N LYS A 69 10.39 45.45 2.13
CA LYS A 69 11.28 45.31 0.98
C LYS A 69 12.67 44.84 1.42
N GLY A 70 12.97 43.55 1.27
CA GLY A 70 14.33 43.07 1.07
C GLY A 70 14.55 42.82 -0.43
N LYS A 71 15.52 43.48 -1.06
CA LYS A 71 15.92 43.19 -2.45
C LYS A 71 16.40 41.73 -2.53
N LYS A 72 15.54 40.81 -2.98
CA LYS A 72 15.98 39.45 -3.36
C LYS A 72 16.95 39.59 -4.53
N ARG A 73 18.21 39.19 -4.34
CA ARG A 73 19.19 39.03 -5.41
C ARG A 73 18.60 38.04 -6.43
N LYS A 74 18.55 38.43 -7.71
CA LYS A 74 18.29 37.50 -8.82
C LYS A 74 19.46 36.54 -8.89
N VAL A 75 19.31 35.34 -8.31
CA VAL A 75 20.22 34.24 -8.59
C VAL A 75 19.86 33.73 -9.98
N LYS A 76 20.86 33.68 -10.88
CA LYS A 76 20.72 33.12 -12.23
C LYS A 76 20.14 31.70 -12.12
N ALA A 77 19.19 31.37 -12.99
CA ALA A 77 18.69 30.02 -13.16
C ALA A 77 19.87 29.08 -13.48
N SER A 78 20.38 28.39 -12.46
CA SER A 78 21.20 27.21 -12.66
C SER A 78 20.28 26.13 -13.18
N GLN A 79 20.57 25.56 -14.35
CA GLN A 79 20.00 24.29 -14.78
C GLN A 79 20.17 23.29 -13.63
N LYS A 80 19.08 22.99 -12.90
CA LYS A 80 19.11 22.00 -11.82
C LYS A 80 19.32 20.63 -12.48
N LYS A 81 20.52 20.08 -12.28
CA LYS A 81 20.89 18.71 -12.64
C LYS A 81 19.90 17.75 -11.99
N GLU A 82 19.43 16.74 -12.73
CA GLU A 82 18.73 15.60 -12.11
C GLU A 82 19.59 15.07 -10.95
N PRO A 83 19.00 14.76 -9.79
CA PRO A 83 19.74 14.19 -8.68
C PRO A 83 20.45 12.91 -9.16
N GLU A 84 21.71 12.73 -8.74
CA GLU A 84 22.47 11.53 -9.12
C GLU A 84 21.72 10.28 -8.62
N PRO A 85 21.56 9.24 -9.47
CA PRO A 85 20.79 8.07 -9.11
C PRO A 85 21.44 7.36 -7.91
N ILE A 86 20.64 7.01 -6.92
CA ILE A 86 21.09 6.22 -5.77
C ILE A 86 21.42 4.80 -6.27
N ILE A 87 22.70 4.43 -6.26
CA ILE A 87 23.15 3.10 -6.67
C ILE A 87 23.13 2.18 -5.44
N ILE A 88 22.15 1.27 -5.38
CA ILE A 88 22.09 0.23 -4.36
C ILE A 88 22.83 -1.02 -4.87
N SER A 89 24.00 -1.30 -4.30
CA SER A 89 24.85 -2.44 -4.64
C SER A 89 24.40 -3.73 -3.96
N GLY A 90 24.60 -4.88 -4.62
CA GLY A 90 24.33 -6.21 -4.07
C GLY A 90 23.45 -7.07 -4.97
N GLN A 91 23.08 -8.26 -4.49
CA GLN A 91 22.22 -9.19 -5.23
C GLN A 91 20.72 -8.88 -4.98
N PRO A 92 19.89 -8.77 -6.03
CA PRO A 92 18.45 -8.64 -5.87
C PRO A 92 17.75 -9.91 -5.33
N PRO A 93 16.60 -9.77 -4.65
CA PRO A 93 16.06 -8.52 -4.10
C PRO A 93 16.71 -8.11 -2.76
N LEU A 94 17.55 -8.98 -2.18
CA LEU A 94 18.19 -8.80 -0.88
C LEU A 94 18.86 -7.43 -0.71
N LYS A 95 19.48 -6.89 -1.77
CA LYS A 95 20.11 -5.56 -1.74
C LYS A 95 19.18 -4.43 -1.28
N TRP A 96 17.89 -4.47 -1.66
CA TRP A 96 16.92 -3.44 -1.27
C TRP A 96 16.52 -3.57 0.19
N VAL A 97 16.39 -4.80 0.70
CA VAL A 97 16.15 -5.06 2.12
C VAL A 97 17.33 -4.63 2.97
N LEU A 98 18.57 -4.95 2.56
CA LEU A 98 19.77 -4.52 3.27
C LEU A 98 19.90 -2.99 3.29
N TYR A 99 19.57 -2.33 2.19
CA TYR A 99 19.55 -0.88 2.14
C TYR A 99 18.46 -0.28 3.05
N ALA A 100 17.24 -0.82 3.00
CA ALA A 100 16.13 -0.45 3.89
C ALA A 100 16.48 -0.65 5.38
N ARG A 101 17.27 -1.69 5.68
CA ARG A 101 17.77 -1.96 7.03
C ARG A 101 18.83 -0.96 7.47
N ASN A 102 19.74 -0.57 6.57
CA ASN A 102 20.74 0.46 6.86
C ASN A 102 20.09 1.80 7.19
N ILE A 103 19.10 2.24 6.40
CA ILE A 103 18.40 3.50 6.68
C ILE A 103 17.59 3.46 7.98
N LEU A 104 17.07 2.30 8.40
CA LEU A 104 16.47 2.15 9.74
C LEU A 104 17.48 2.44 10.85
N SER A 105 18.71 1.92 10.74
CA SER A 105 19.78 2.19 11.71
C SER A 105 20.28 3.64 11.71
N GLU A 106 19.97 4.41 10.66
CA GLU A 106 20.29 5.84 10.56
C GLU A 106 19.18 6.74 11.15
N GLY A 107 18.16 6.16 11.78
CA GLY A 107 17.10 6.88 12.50
C GLY A 107 15.79 7.06 11.74
N VAL A 108 15.58 6.35 10.62
CA VAL A 108 14.25 6.27 9.98
C VAL A 108 13.29 5.51 10.88
N ASP A 109 12.03 5.98 10.96
CA ASP A 109 11.02 5.36 11.82
C ASP A 109 10.42 4.08 11.22
N GLU A 110 10.26 4.06 9.91
CA GLU A 110 9.67 2.93 9.18
C GLU A 110 10.30 2.80 7.78
N ALA A 111 10.70 1.58 7.41
CA ALA A 111 11.26 1.30 6.10
C ALA A 111 10.53 0.14 5.42
N TRP A 112 10.29 0.31 4.12
CA TRP A 112 9.66 -0.68 3.26
C TRP A 112 10.60 -1.02 2.10
N ALA A 113 10.66 -2.31 1.74
CA ALA A 113 11.23 -2.78 0.49
C ALA A 113 10.10 -3.23 -0.44
N VAL A 114 9.99 -2.60 -1.61
CA VAL A 114 9.01 -2.92 -2.65
C VAL A 114 9.73 -3.58 -3.81
N TYR A 115 9.40 -4.82 -4.11
CA TYR A 115 10.03 -5.56 -5.19
C TYR A 115 9.15 -6.68 -5.71
N ASP A 116 9.43 -7.08 -6.94
CA ASP A 116 8.75 -8.16 -7.61
C ASP A 116 9.59 -9.44 -7.50
N LYS A 117 8.99 -10.60 -7.81
CA LYS A 117 9.76 -11.85 -7.80
C LYS A 117 10.88 -11.81 -8.84
N ASP A 118 10.54 -11.51 -10.09
CA ASP A 118 11.46 -11.60 -11.23
C ASP A 118 12.34 -12.88 -11.22
N GLU A 119 13.43 -12.92 -11.98
CA GLU A 119 14.36 -14.06 -12.02
C GLU A 119 15.47 -13.95 -10.94
N HIS A 120 15.19 -13.22 -9.86
CA HIS A 120 16.20 -12.89 -8.84
C HIS A 120 16.46 -14.04 -7.86
N PRO A 121 17.71 -14.28 -7.43
CA PRO A 121 18.06 -15.48 -6.68
C PRO A 121 17.87 -15.37 -5.16
N LYS A 122 17.79 -14.17 -4.57
CA LYS A 122 17.93 -13.96 -3.11
C LYS A 122 16.62 -13.66 -2.38
N HIS A 123 15.51 -14.22 -2.82
CA HIS A 123 14.19 -13.99 -2.19
C HIS A 123 14.15 -14.49 -0.76
N LYS A 124 14.54 -15.74 -0.54
CA LYS A 124 14.55 -16.34 0.79
C LYS A 124 15.35 -15.49 1.77
N GLU A 125 16.58 -15.13 1.40
CA GLU A 125 17.45 -14.29 2.22
C GLU A 125 16.88 -12.90 2.44
N ALA A 126 16.20 -12.31 1.45
CA ALA A 126 15.54 -11.01 1.61
C ALA A 126 14.44 -11.05 2.69
N PHE A 127 13.58 -12.08 2.68
CA PHE A 127 12.56 -12.27 3.72
C PHE A 127 13.18 -12.56 5.10
N GLU A 128 14.22 -13.39 5.16
CA GLU A 128 14.93 -13.70 6.40
C GLU A 128 15.64 -12.46 6.98
N GLU A 129 16.26 -11.63 6.14
CA GLU A 129 16.89 -10.39 6.58
C GLU A 129 15.87 -9.33 7.02
N ALA A 130 14.73 -9.24 6.34
CA ALA A 130 13.68 -8.27 6.69
C ALA A 130 13.09 -8.55 8.07
N ALA A 131 12.99 -9.82 8.47
CA ALA A 131 12.49 -10.24 9.78
C ALA A 131 13.45 -9.96 10.94
N LYS A 132 14.70 -9.58 10.68
CA LYS A 132 15.68 -9.27 11.74
C LYS A 132 15.45 -7.89 12.32
N VAL A 133 15.45 -7.81 13.64
CA VAL A 133 15.24 -6.56 14.37
C VAL A 133 16.48 -5.66 14.28
N VAL A 134 16.25 -4.36 14.06
CA VAL A 134 17.22 -3.26 14.18
C VAL A 134 16.56 -2.15 14.99
N ASP A 135 17.14 -1.81 16.14
CA ASP A 135 16.63 -0.78 17.06
C ASP A 135 15.14 -0.92 17.40
N GLY A 136 14.68 -2.16 17.61
CA GLY A 136 13.28 -2.48 17.91
C GLY A 136 12.33 -2.43 16.71
N LYS A 137 12.85 -2.19 15.50
CA LYS A 137 12.10 -2.12 14.24
C LYS A 137 12.50 -3.27 13.31
N ILE A 138 11.69 -3.52 12.27
CA ILE A 138 11.99 -4.47 11.19
C ILE A 138 11.81 -3.77 9.84
N VAL A 139 12.34 -4.35 8.76
CA VAL A 139 12.02 -3.91 7.40
C VAL A 139 10.70 -4.55 6.99
N ASN A 140 9.75 -3.75 6.52
CA ASN A 140 8.51 -4.25 5.94
C ASN A 140 8.71 -4.58 4.45
N ILE A 141 8.02 -5.61 3.96
CA ILE A 141 8.07 -6.00 2.54
C ILE A 141 6.70 -5.73 1.91
N ALA A 142 6.71 -5.15 0.71
CA ALA A 142 5.59 -5.09 -0.22
C ALA A 142 5.99 -5.82 -1.50
N PHE A 143 5.50 -7.04 -1.67
CA PHE A 143 5.93 -7.99 -2.68
C PHE A 143 4.82 -8.28 -3.69
N SER A 144 5.18 -8.47 -4.95
CA SER A 144 4.32 -9.06 -5.98
C SER A 144 4.98 -10.26 -6.65
N SER A 145 4.24 -11.36 -6.79
CA SER A 145 4.76 -12.62 -7.33
C SER A 145 5.19 -12.56 -8.80
N ARG A 146 4.74 -11.54 -9.54
CA ARG A 146 5.05 -11.38 -10.96
C ARG A 146 5.51 -9.98 -11.26
N SER A 147 4.60 -9.01 -11.13
CA SER A 147 4.96 -7.61 -11.14
C SER A 147 3.96 -6.74 -10.43
N PHE A 148 4.33 -5.50 -10.16
CA PHE A 148 3.44 -4.49 -9.59
C PHE A 148 2.11 -4.34 -10.35
N GLU A 149 2.09 -4.52 -11.67
CA GLU A 149 0.86 -4.44 -12.47
C GLU A 149 -0.21 -5.48 -12.08
N TYR A 150 0.17 -6.60 -11.47
CA TYR A 150 -0.82 -7.54 -10.93
C TYR A 150 -1.66 -6.87 -9.84
N TYR A 151 -1.03 -6.09 -8.96
CA TYR A 151 -1.74 -5.33 -7.94
C TYR A 151 -2.65 -4.26 -8.55
N LEU A 152 -2.24 -3.62 -9.65
CA LEU A 152 -3.12 -2.69 -10.38
C LEU A 152 -4.37 -3.39 -10.93
N LEU A 153 -4.27 -4.60 -11.49
CA LEU A 153 -5.43 -5.37 -11.98
C LEU A 153 -6.49 -5.57 -10.88
N LEU A 154 -6.05 -5.80 -9.64
CA LEU A 154 -6.93 -6.04 -8.50
C LEU A 154 -7.82 -4.85 -8.15
N HIS A 155 -7.53 -3.64 -8.64
CA HIS A 155 -8.41 -2.48 -8.46
C HIS A 155 -9.59 -2.48 -9.44
N PHE A 156 -9.49 -3.20 -10.56
CA PHE A 156 -10.53 -3.30 -11.58
C PHE A 156 -11.43 -4.52 -11.35
N GLU A 157 -10.84 -5.67 -11.07
CA GLU A 157 -11.57 -6.91 -10.81
C GLU A 157 -10.81 -7.84 -9.85
N TYR A 158 -11.53 -8.73 -9.19
CA TYR A 158 -10.89 -9.81 -8.47
C TYR A 158 -10.40 -10.88 -9.45
N LEU A 159 -9.17 -11.35 -9.27
CA LEU A 159 -8.56 -12.36 -10.12
C LEU A 159 -7.66 -13.28 -9.28
N TYR A 160 -7.93 -14.58 -9.31
CA TYR A 160 -7.00 -15.62 -8.83
C TYR A 160 -6.43 -16.39 -10.03
N ARG A 161 -5.61 -15.70 -10.83
CA ARG A 161 -5.02 -16.29 -12.05
C ARG A 161 -3.51 -16.06 -12.06
N PRO A 162 -2.70 -17.10 -12.24
CA PRO A 162 -1.28 -16.92 -12.49
C PRO A 162 -1.05 -16.40 -13.91
N PHE A 163 -0.25 -15.35 -14.04
CA PHE A 163 0.35 -14.98 -15.32
C PHE A 163 1.79 -15.49 -15.37
N LEU A 164 2.25 -15.83 -16.57
CA LEU A 164 3.62 -16.29 -16.81
C LEU A 164 4.55 -15.13 -17.14
N GLN A 165 4.01 -14.02 -17.63
CA GLN A 165 4.77 -12.84 -18.04
C GLN A 165 4.04 -11.56 -17.62
N THR A 166 4.76 -10.48 -17.33
CA THR A 166 4.15 -9.15 -17.23
C THR A 166 3.74 -8.64 -18.61
N GLU A 167 4.63 -8.84 -19.57
CA GLU A 167 4.51 -8.40 -20.96
C GLU A 167 5.10 -9.46 -21.87
N CYS A 168 4.45 -9.75 -23.00
CA CYS A 168 5.00 -10.70 -23.97
C CYS A 168 6.07 -10.07 -24.83
N GLY A 169 7.08 -10.86 -25.16
CA GLY A 169 8.16 -10.43 -26.04
C GLY A 169 9.23 -11.50 -26.20
N GLU A 170 10.14 -11.26 -27.14
CA GLU A 170 11.30 -12.10 -27.39
C GLU A 170 12.60 -11.33 -27.16
N ARG A 171 13.67 -12.03 -26.78
CA ARG A 171 14.98 -11.39 -26.65
C ARG A 171 15.70 -11.40 -27.99
N VAL A 172 16.02 -10.22 -28.50
CA VAL A 172 16.86 -9.98 -29.67
C VAL A 172 18.05 -9.16 -29.21
N ASP A 173 19.27 -9.66 -29.40
CA ASP A 173 20.51 -9.02 -28.96
C ASP A 173 20.49 -8.57 -27.48
N GLY A 174 19.89 -9.41 -26.62
CA GLY A 174 19.74 -9.14 -25.18
C GLY A 174 18.58 -8.23 -24.80
N ASN A 175 18.02 -7.47 -25.74
CA ASN A 175 16.87 -6.59 -25.52
C ASN A 175 15.57 -7.34 -25.73
N LYS A 176 14.59 -7.12 -24.85
CA LYS A 176 13.25 -7.69 -25.00
C LYS A 176 12.43 -6.84 -25.99
N TYR A 177 12.18 -7.38 -27.16
CA TYR A 177 11.23 -6.84 -28.13
C TYR A 177 9.81 -7.22 -27.70
N ILE A 178 9.01 -6.22 -27.33
CA ILE A 178 7.67 -6.38 -26.76
C ILE A 178 6.64 -6.54 -27.89
N PHE A 179 5.76 -7.53 -27.78
CA PHE A 179 4.72 -7.80 -28.79
C PHE A 179 3.49 -6.91 -28.66
N GLU A 180 3.31 -6.28 -27.50
CA GLU A 180 2.14 -5.47 -27.17
C GLU A 180 0.82 -6.25 -27.33
N CYS A 181 0.73 -7.43 -26.71
CA CYS A 181 -0.47 -8.27 -26.75
C CYS A 181 -1.74 -7.47 -26.41
N GLY A 182 -2.84 -7.75 -27.09
CA GLY A 182 -4.13 -7.06 -26.95
C GLY A 182 -4.27 -5.78 -27.79
N THR A 183 -3.22 -5.33 -28.49
CA THR A 183 -3.30 -4.16 -29.39
C THR A 183 -3.61 -4.51 -30.84
N GLY A 184 -3.45 -5.78 -31.23
CA GLY A 184 -3.53 -6.21 -32.63
C GLY A 184 -2.31 -5.83 -33.49
N LYS A 185 -1.24 -5.26 -32.91
CA LYS A 185 -0.02 -4.90 -33.65
C LYS A 185 0.76 -6.12 -34.17
N MET A 186 0.75 -7.22 -33.41
CA MET A 186 1.43 -8.47 -33.79
C MET A 186 0.49 -9.68 -33.65
N PRO A 187 -0.50 -9.85 -34.55
CA PRO A 187 -1.54 -10.87 -34.41
C PRO A 187 -0.98 -12.30 -34.23
N ASP A 188 0.08 -12.64 -34.96
CA ASP A 188 0.69 -13.99 -34.93
C ASP A 188 1.40 -14.31 -33.60
N LYS A 189 1.72 -13.29 -32.79
CA LYS A 189 2.41 -13.45 -31.49
C LYS A 189 1.55 -12.99 -30.31
N ASP A 190 0.30 -12.58 -30.56
CA ASP A 190 -0.59 -12.03 -29.55
C ASP A 190 -1.18 -13.15 -28.67
N CYS A 191 -0.84 -13.14 -27.39
CA CYS A 191 -1.42 -14.10 -26.45
C CYS A 191 -2.87 -13.75 -26.05
N ASN A 192 -3.41 -12.61 -26.48
CA ASN A 192 -4.73 -12.10 -26.12
C ASN A 192 -4.96 -12.04 -24.60
N GLY A 193 -3.92 -11.67 -23.86
CA GLY A 193 -3.95 -11.60 -22.39
C GLY A 193 -4.07 -12.96 -21.69
N THR A 194 -3.81 -14.07 -22.40
CA THR A 194 -3.92 -15.40 -21.80
C THR A 194 -2.79 -15.72 -20.83
N ILE A 195 -1.59 -15.19 -21.10
CA ILE A 195 -0.40 -15.47 -20.30
C ILE A 195 0.32 -14.22 -19.79
N CYS A 196 0.00 -13.02 -20.30
CA CYS A 196 0.60 -11.77 -19.84
C CYS A 196 -0.38 -10.76 -19.22
N ILE A 197 0.08 -10.08 -18.17
CA ILE A 197 -0.68 -9.09 -17.39
C ILE A 197 -1.11 -7.90 -18.25
N ASN A 198 -0.16 -7.27 -18.95
CA ASN A 198 -0.46 -6.09 -19.76
C ASN A 198 -1.35 -6.42 -20.97
N GLY A 199 -1.20 -7.62 -21.54
CA GLY A 199 -2.13 -8.08 -22.57
C GLY A 199 -3.55 -8.24 -22.02
N TYR A 200 -3.68 -8.84 -20.83
CA TYR A 200 -4.98 -8.99 -20.17
C TYR A 200 -5.63 -7.62 -19.92
N ALA A 201 -4.87 -6.68 -19.33
CA ALA A 201 -5.34 -5.33 -19.08
C ALA A 201 -5.79 -4.59 -20.36
N ARG A 202 -5.02 -4.70 -21.44
CA ARG A 202 -5.37 -4.11 -22.74
C ARG A 202 -6.65 -4.71 -23.33
N THR A 203 -6.80 -6.03 -23.32
CA THR A 203 -8.02 -6.69 -23.82
C THR A 203 -9.28 -6.33 -23.03
N ARG A 204 -9.13 -5.89 -21.78
CA ARG A 204 -10.23 -5.45 -20.90
C ARG A 204 -10.45 -3.93 -20.93
N GLY A 205 -9.58 -3.18 -21.60
CA GLY A 205 -9.64 -1.72 -21.64
C GLY A 205 -9.26 -1.04 -20.31
N TYR A 206 -8.46 -1.69 -19.45
CA TYR A 206 -8.05 -1.11 -18.18
C TYR A 206 -6.92 -0.09 -18.33
N TRP A 207 -5.90 -0.42 -19.12
CA TRP A 207 -4.82 0.50 -19.50
C TRP A 207 -4.13 0.03 -20.79
N MET A 208 -3.39 0.94 -21.40
CA MET A 208 -2.56 0.65 -22.58
C MET A 208 -1.08 0.45 -22.25
N GLU A 209 -0.54 1.23 -21.32
CA GLU A 209 0.85 1.19 -20.89
C GLU A 209 0.94 1.53 -19.40
N THR A 210 1.86 0.86 -18.69
CA THR A 210 2.17 1.13 -17.27
C THR A 210 3.62 1.56 -17.07
N LYS A 211 4.52 1.21 -18.00
CA LYS A 211 5.94 1.56 -17.94
C LYS A 211 6.20 2.86 -18.67
N SER A 212 5.77 3.97 -18.06
CA SER A 212 5.97 5.31 -18.59
C SER A 212 6.70 6.21 -17.59
N ARG A 213 6.78 7.51 -17.88
CA ARG A 213 7.22 8.55 -16.93
C ARG A 213 6.07 9.10 -16.08
N GLU A 214 4.86 8.62 -16.34
CA GLU A 214 3.64 9.01 -15.64
C GLU A 214 3.30 7.96 -14.58
N SER A 215 2.72 8.44 -13.48
CA SER A 215 2.26 7.57 -12.40
C SER A 215 1.06 6.75 -12.82
N THR A 216 1.00 5.51 -12.34
CA THR A 216 -0.19 4.64 -12.48
C THR A 216 -1.22 4.86 -11.37
N PHE A 217 -0.91 5.65 -10.34
CA PHE A 217 -1.83 5.93 -9.23
C PHE A 217 -3.18 6.54 -9.68
N PRO A 218 -3.22 7.53 -10.60
CA PRO A 218 -4.48 8.09 -11.09
C PRO A 218 -5.41 7.06 -11.73
N LEU A 219 -4.90 5.95 -12.27
CA LEU A 219 -5.70 4.88 -12.86
C LEU A 219 -6.59 4.17 -11.83
N VAL A 220 -6.15 4.14 -10.57
CA VAL A 220 -6.76 3.29 -9.53
C VAL A 220 -7.15 4.04 -8.25
N LYS A 221 -6.88 5.34 -8.14
CA LYS A 221 -7.10 6.16 -6.93
C LYS A 221 -8.51 6.05 -6.34
N ASP A 222 -9.53 5.91 -7.19
CA ASP A 222 -10.92 5.86 -6.74
C ASP A 222 -11.36 4.45 -6.32
N ASN A 223 -10.48 3.45 -6.50
CA ASN A 223 -10.75 2.03 -6.25
C ASN A 223 -9.72 1.40 -5.29
N LEU A 224 -8.97 2.20 -4.53
CA LEU A 224 -7.95 1.70 -3.58
C LEU A 224 -8.51 0.67 -2.60
N ILE A 225 -9.72 0.92 -2.06
CA ILE A 225 -10.37 -0.01 -1.12
C ILE A 225 -10.66 -1.35 -1.79
N LYS A 226 -11.16 -1.33 -3.04
CA LYS A 226 -11.39 -2.54 -3.82
C LYS A 226 -10.09 -3.29 -4.09
N GLY A 227 -9.01 -2.57 -4.44
CA GLY A 227 -7.67 -3.15 -4.62
C GLY A 227 -7.14 -3.84 -3.35
N MET A 228 -7.28 -3.19 -2.19
CA MET A 228 -6.89 -3.75 -0.90
C MET A 228 -7.72 -4.99 -0.55
N ILE A 229 -9.04 -4.94 -0.73
CA ILE A 229 -9.93 -6.08 -0.47
C ILE A 229 -9.56 -7.27 -1.35
N ASN A 230 -9.35 -7.02 -2.65
CA ASN A 230 -8.99 -8.06 -3.61
C ASN A 230 -7.60 -8.66 -3.34
N ALA A 231 -6.62 -7.86 -2.91
CA ALA A 231 -5.30 -8.34 -2.51
C ALA A 231 -5.36 -9.18 -1.23
N CYS A 232 -6.14 -8.76 -0.23
CA CYS A 232 -6.37 -9.55 0.98
C CYS A 232 -7.05 -10.88 0.65
N ARG A 233 -8.11 -10.87 -0.19
CA ARG A 233 -8.77 -12.08 -0.68
C ARG A 233 -7.80 -13.00 -1.45
N LEU A 234 -6.96 -12.45 -2.32
CA LEU A 234 -5.93 -13.19 -3.06
C LEU A 234 -5.00 -13.94 -2.11
N ARG A 235 -4.54 -13.29 -1.03
CA ARG A 235 -3.68 -13.93 -0.03
C ARG A 235 -4.38 -15.06 0.70
N SER A 236 -5.61 -14.85 1.17
CA SER A 236 -6.39 -15.89 1.85
C SER A 236 -6.63 -17.12 0.96
N GLU A 237 -6.96 -16.91 -0.32
CA GLU A 237 -7.11 -18.02 -1.27
C GLU A 237 -5.76 -18.70 -1.56
N SER A 238 -4.66 -17.94 -1.57
CA SER A 238 -3.32 -18.50 -1.72
C SER A 238 -2.88 -19.33 -0.51
N ASP A 239 -3.15 -18.86 0.71
CA ASP A 239 -2.86 -19.57 1.95
C ASP A 239 -3.63 -20.90 2.01
N ALA A 240 -4.89 -20.91 1.56
CA ALA A 240 -5.71 -22.12 1.51
C ALA A 240 -5.25 -23.15 0.46
N LYS A 241 -4.51 -22.72 -0.57
CA LYS A 241 -4.08 -23.58 -1.70
C LYS A 241 -2.66 -24.12 -1.57
N THR A 242 -1.80 -23.48 -0.79
CA THR A 242 -0.40 -23.90 -0.69
C THR A 242 0.28 -23.42 0.59
N GLU A 243 1.16 -24.27 1.13
CA GLU A 243 2.08 -23.94 2.22
C GLU A 243 3.44 -23.43 1.71
N ALA A 244 3.64 -23.36 0.39
CA ALA A 244 4.88 -22.89 -0.20
C ALA A 244 5.26 -21.50 0.36
N PRO A 245 6.56 -21.17 0.48
CA PRO A 245 6.99 -19.84 0.89
C PRO A 245 6.37 -18.74 0.02
N ILE A 246 6.07 -17.57 0.59
CA ILE A 246 5.40 -16.45 -0.10
C ILE A 246 6.06 -16.13 -1.45
N TYR A 247 7.39 -16.07 -1.49
CA TYR A 247 8.16 -15.77 -2.69
C TYR A 247 8.11 -16.87 -3.75
N GLU A 248 7.55 -18.04 -3.48
CA GLU A 248 7.35 -19.13 -4.44
C GLU A 248 5.94 -19.12 -5.07
N ARG A 249 4.99 -18.42 -4.46
CA ARG A 249 3.58 -18.42 -4.86
C ARG A 249 3.33 -17.59 -6.11
N ASN A 250 2.32 -17.98 -6.90
CA ASN A 250 1.83 -17.23 -8.05
C ASN A 250 0.37 -17.64 -8.33
N PRO A 251 -0.60 -16.73 -8.24
CA PRO A 251 -0.45 -15.31 -7.92
C PRO A 251 -0.33 -15.04 -6.41
N TYR A 252 0.37 -13.97 -6.04
CA TYR A 252 0.42 -13.45 -4.67
C TYR A 252 0.84 -11.97 -4.69
N THR A 253 0.24 -11.14 -3.83
CA THR A 253 0.78 -9.83 -3.49
C THR A 253 0.37 -9.38 -2.09
N ASP A 254 1.23 -8.61 -1.42
CA ASP A 254 0.94 -7.90 -0.17
C ASP A 254 1.23 -6.39 -0.25
N VAL A 255 1.29 -5.84 -1.46
CA VAL A 255 1.50 -4.42 -1.73
C VAL A 255 0.40 -3.53 -1.10
N ASP A 256 -0.83 -4.05 -1.01
CA ASP A 256 -1.94 -3.40 -0.30
C ASP A 256 -1.64 -3.11 1.17
N ARG A 257 -0.72 -3.84 1.82
CA ARG A 257 -0.33 -3.55 3.21
C ARG A 257 0.39 -2.20 3.30
N LEU A 258 1.27 -1.90 2.34
CA LEU A 258 1.91 -0.58 2.25
C LEU A 258 0.88 0.50 1.89
N VAL A 259 0.03 0.25 0.89
CA VAL A 259 -1.04 1.20 0.52
C VAL A 259 -1.96 1.48 1.72
N GLY A 260 -2.42 0.44 2.41
CA GLY A 260 -3.24 0.53 3.60
C GLY A 260 -2.55 1.31 4.71
N ARG A 261 -1.28 0.99 5.00
CA ARG A 261 -0.46 1.73 5.97
C ARG A 261 -0.38 3.22 5.65
N LEU A 262 -0.28 3.58 4.37
CA LEU A 262 -0.22 4.98 3.92
C LEU A 262 -1.59 5.66 3.96
N ILE A 263 -2.69 4.96 3.73
CA ILE A 263 -4.05 5.58 3.75
C ILE A 263 -4.83 5.37 5.06
N GLY A 264 -4.15 4.85 6.09
CA GLY A 264 -4.74 4.62 7.41
C GLY A 264 -5.72 3.44 7.47
N LYS A 265 -5.57 2.45 6.60
CA LYS A 265 -6.51 1.32 6.47
C LYS A 265 -5.80 -0.02 6.58
N HIS A 266 -6.45 -0.98 7.23
CA HIS A 266 -5.92 -2.33 7.41
C HIS A 266 -7.00 -3.36 7.10
N THR A 267 -6.68 -4.35 6.27
CA THR A 267 -7.61 -5.45 5.94
C THR A 267 -7.34 -6.67 6.82
N VAL A 268 -8.39 -7.27 7.36
CA VAL A 268 -8.33 -8.50 8.14
C VAL A 268 -9.20 -9.55 7.45
N PRO A 269 -8.65 -10.73 7.10
CA PRO A 269 -9.43 -11.81 6.51
C PRO A 269 -10.49 -12.37 7.46
N PHE A 270 -11.49 -13.03 6.89
CA PHE A 270 -12.49 -13.78 7.65
C PHE A 270 -11.87 -14.79 8.63
N GLY A 271 -12.40 -14.86 9.85
CA GLY A 271 -11.93 -15.78 10.89
C GLY A 271 -10.54 -15.48 11.44
N ILE A 272 -9.95 -14.32 11.11
CA ILE A 272 -8.68 -13.89 11.68
C ILE A 272 -8.96 -12.89 12.79
N LYS A 273 -8.55 -13.25 14.01
CA LYS A 273 -8.60 -12.39 15.19
C LYS A 273 -7.58 -11.26 15.08
N GLN A 274 -8.03 -10.02 15.23
CA GLN A 274 -7.20 -8.82 15.24
C GLN A 274 -7.25 -8.16 16.62
N GLU A 275 -6.09 -8.09 17.28
CA GLU A 275 -5.91 -7.40 18.55
C GLU A 275 -5.79 -5.88 18.34
N ILE A 276 -6.43 -5.09 19.21
CA ILE A 276 -6.50 -3.64 19.21
C ILE A 276 -6.08 -3.13 20.58
N ARG A 277 -4.99 -2.36 20.60
CA ARG A 277 -4.40 -1.80 21.82
C ARG A 277 -4.41 -0.29 21.75
N GLU A 278 -5.38 0.33 22.41
CA GLU A 278 -5.54 1.78 22.43
C GLU A 278 -5.81 2.29 23.85
N SER A 279 -5.09 3.32 24.28
CA SER A 279 -5.35 4.08 25.51
C SER A 279 -5.51 3.23 26.79
N GLY A 280 -4.78 2.12 26.89
CA GLY A 280 -4.82 1.20 28.04
C GLY A 280 -6.03 0.25 28.03
N THR A 281 -6.70 0.09 26.89
CA THR A 281 -7.63 -1.01 26.61
C THR A 281 -6.97 -1.96 25.61
N ASP A 282 -7.21 -3.25 25.83
CA ASP A 282 -6.77 -4.37 24.98
C ASP A 282 -8.01 -5.19 24.66
N TRP A 283 -8.34 -5.28 23.39
CA TRP A 283 -9.53 -5.98 22.91
C TRP A 283 -9.31 -6.48 21.50
N ALA A 284 -10.09 -7.47 21.12
CA ALA A 284 -9.97 -8.11 19.84
C ALA A 284 -11.27 -8.07 19.05
N ILE A 285 -11.13 -8.14 17.73
CA ILE A 285 -12.22 -8.31 16.80
C ILE A 285 -11.97 -9.49 15.88
N GLU A 286 -13.04 -10.18 15.51
CA GLU A 286 -13.04 -11.24 14.51
C GLU A 286 -14.36 -11.22 13.75
N LEU A 287 -14.33 -11.35 12.42
CA LEU A 287 -15.55 -11.61 11.66
C LEU A 287 -15.73 -13.12 11.52
N SER A 288 -16.79 -13.64 12.14
CA SER A 288 -17.15 -15.06 12.15
C SER A 288 -18.48 -15.30 11.43
N VAL A 289 -19.00 -16.54 11.51
CA VAL A 289 -20.31 -16.88 10.92
C VAL A 289 -21.48 -16.29 11.72
N GLN A 290 -21.25 -15.89 12.97
CA GLN A 290 -22.24 -15.28 13.86
C GLN A 290 -22.34 -13.76 13.66
N GLY A 291 -21.26 -13.13 13.18
CA GLY A 291 -21.17 -11.68 13.02
C GLY A 291 -19.79 -11.16 13.38
N VAL A 292 -19.71 -9.90 13.81
CA VAL A 292 -18.46 -9.33 14.35
C VAL A 292 -18.37 -9.67 15.83
N GLU A 293 -17.47 -10.58 16.17
CA GLU A 293 -17.14 -10.91 17.55
C GLU A 293 -16.18 -9.87 18.11
N ILE A 294 -16.49 -9.37 19.31
CA ILE A 294 -15.73 -8.34 20.01
C ILE A 294 -15.43 -8.86 21.42
N ASP A 295 -14.15 -8.92 21.76
CA ASP A 295 -13.66 -9.57 22.97
C ASP A 295 -12.80 -8.57 23.77
N ASN A 296 -13.28 -8.14 24.94
CA ASN A 296 -12.56 -7.20 25.79
C ASN A 296 -11.66 -7.95 26.77
N HIS A 297 -10.35 -7.90 26.60
CA HIS A 297 -9.38 -8.55 27.50
C HIS A 297 -8.86 -7.62 28.59
N SER A 298 -9.33 -6.37 28.62
CA SER A 298 -8.84 -5.37 29.56
C SER A 298 -9.63 -5.34 30.87
N ASP A 299 -9.02 -4.75 31.90
CA ASP A 299 -9.65 -4.49 33.19
C ASP A 299 -10.61 -3.28 33.19
N ARG A 300 -10.94 -2.76 32.00
CA ARG A 300 -11.77 -1.56 31.82
C ARG A 300 -12.94 -1.85 30.90
N THR A 301 -14.08 -1.21 31.15
CA THR A 301 -15.21 -1.23 30.21
C THR A 301 -14.82 -0.49 28.93
N ILE A 302 -15.13 -1.08 27.78
CA ILE A 302 -14.95 -0.46 26.47
C ILE A 302 -16.28 0.14 26.02
N LEU A 303 -16.23 1.39 25.55
CA LEU A 303 -17.35 2.07 24.92
C LEU A 303 -17.09 2.20 23.43
N LEU A 304 -17.91 1.52 22.63
CA LEU A 304 -17.89 1.62 21.18
C LEU A 304 -19.01 2.56 20.75
N SER A 305 -18.65 3.65 20.09
CA SER A 305 -19.59 4.73 19.74
C SER A 305 -20.55 4.29 18.63
N ARG A 306 -21.75 4.88 18.59
CA ARG A 306 -22.69 4.69 17.46
C ARG A 306 -21.98 4.95 16.12
N GLY A 307 -22.15 4.06 15.16
CA GLY A 307 -21.55 4.19 13.82
C GLY A 307 -20.04 3.99 13.77
N GLN A 308 -19.43 3.49 14.85
CA GLN A 308 -18.04 3.04 14.84
C GLN A 308 -17.86 1.80 13.97
N PHE A 309 -18.88 0.94 13.91
CA PHE A 309 -18.97 -0.22 13.04
C PHE A 309 -19.95 0.12 11.92
N THR A 310 -19.51 -0.05 10.68
CA THR A 310 -20.31 0.18 9.48
C THR A 310 -20.15 -0.97 8.52
N VAL A 311 -21.11 -1.16 7.62
CA VAL A 311 -20.93 -2.01 6.44
C VAL A 311 -20.70 -1.08 5.24
N TYR A 312 -19.60 -1.31 4.54
CA TYR A 312 -19.22 -0.57 3.34
C TYR A 312 -19.35 -1.45 2.10
N ASP A 313 -20.16 -1.00 1.13
CA ASP A 313 -20.26 -1.60 -0.20
C ASP A 313 -19.29 -0.90 -1.14
N TRP A 314 -18.21 -1.58 -1.56
CA TRP A 314 -17.17 -0.95 -2.38
C TRP A 314 -17.57 -0.79 -3.86
N GLU A 315 -18.62 -1.47 -4.33
CA GLU A 315 -19.14 -1.29 -5.69
C GLU A 315 -20.12 -0.13 -5.75
N LYS A 316 -21.07 -0.07 -4.79
CA LYS A 316 -22.05 1.02 -4.71
C LYS A 316 -21.48 2.28 -4.06
N ARG A 317 -20.33 2.18 -3.38
CA ARG A 317 -19.71 3.23 -2.55
C ARG A 317 -20.68 3.75 -1.48
N ASP A 318 -21.44 2.84 -0.89
CA ASP A 318 -22.45 3.14 0.13
C ASP A 318 -22.01 2.62 1.51
N VAL A 319 -22.50 3.27 2.56
CA VAL A 319 -22.17 2.97 3.95
C VAL A 319 -23.45 2.91 4.77
N ARG A 320 -23.68 1.78 5.46
CA ARG A 320 -24.71 1.67 6.49
C ARG A 320 -24.10 1.49 7.88
N ILE A 321 -24.72 2.08 8.88
CA ILE A 321 -24.32 1.91 10.28
C ILE A 321 -24.69 0.49 10.72
N LEU A 322 -23.73 -0.24 11.31
CA LEU A 322 -23.97 -1.56 11.87
C LEU A 322 -24.38 -1.46 13.34
N ASN A 323 -23.73 -0.59 14.12
CA ASN A 323 -24.07 -0.36 15.52
C ASN A 323 -24.83 0.97 15.71
N GLU A 324 -26.16 0.91 15.62
CA GLU A 324 -27.05 2.08 15.75
C GLU A 324 -27.11 2.66 17.18
N THR A 325 -26.73 1.88 18.17
CA THR A 325 -26.57 2.32 19.56
C THR A 325 -25.13 2.11 20.02
N PRO A 326 -24.61 2.95 20.94
CA PRO A 326 -23.32 2.67 21.56
C PRO A 326 -23.31 1.31 22.26
N ILE A 327 -22.19 0.62 22.21
CA ILE A 327 -22.01 -0.71 22.83
C ILE A 327 -21.07 -0.54 24.01
N LEU A 328 -21.47 -1.07 25.17
CA LEU A 328 -20.64 -1.15 26.36
C LEU A 328 -20.26 -2.61 26.59
N ILE A 329 -18.96 -2.90 26.59
CA ILE A 329 -18.45 -4.25 26.85
C ILE A 329 -17.69 -4.21 28.17
N GLN A 330 -18.14 -5.00 29.15
CA GLN A 330 -17.53 -5.04 30.47
C GLN A 330 -16.11 -5.63 30.42
N PRO A 331 -15.27 -5.41 31.45
CA PRO A 331 -13.98 -6.07 31.56
C PRO A 331 -14.10 -7.58 31.41
N HIS A 332 -13.23 -8.21 30.61
CA HIS A 332 -13.20 -9.67 30.39
C HIS A 332 -14.49 -10.25 29.81
N ASP A 333 -15.29 -9.43 29.12
CA ASP A 333 -16.58 -9.80 28.53
C ASP A 333 -16.55 -9.73 27.00
N LYS A 334 -17.57 -10.32 26.37
CA LYS A 334 -17.69 -10.44 24.91
C LYS A 334 -19.03 -9.96 24.40
N CYS A 335 -19.03 -9.46 23.17
CA CYS A 335 -20.23 -9.08 22.44
C CYS A 335 -20.14 -9.60 21.01
N VAL A 336 -21.30 -9.89 20.40
CA VAL A 336 -21.41 -10.20 18.98
C VAL A 336 -22.33 -9.17 18.35
N LEU A 337 -21.86 -8.54 17.28
CA LEU A 337 -22.69 -7.71 16.40
C LEU A 337 -23.10 -8.53 15.19
N ASP A 338 -24.38 -8.91 15.17
CA ASP A 338 -24.99 -9.61 14.04
C ASP A 338 -24.79 -8.79 12.76
N CYS A 339 -24.20 -9.40 11.75
CA CYS A 339 -24.01 -8.77 10.45
C CYS A 339 -24.23 -9.78 9.31
N HIS A 340 -24.96 -9.33 8.29
CA HIS A 340 -25.06 -10.03 7.02
C HIS A 340 -24.43 -9.15 5.95
N LEU A 341 -23.49 -9.73 5.19
CA LEU A 341 -22.71 -9.05 4.16
C LEU A 341 -23.02 -9.66 2.80
N ASP A 342 -23.32 -8.80 1.84
CA ASP A 342 -23.36 -9.18 0.43
C ASP A 342 -21.92 -9.39 -0.12
N LYS A 343 -21.83 -9.93 -1.34
CA LYS A 343 -20.54 -10.23 -2.01
C LYS A 343 -19.63 -9.02 -2.20
N THR A 344 -20.20 -7.81 -2.14
CA THR A 344 -19.52 -6.53 -2.38
C THR A 344 -19.36 -5.71 -1.10
N GLU A 345 -19.55 -6.33 0.06
CA GLU A 345 -19.60 -5.65 1.34
C GLU A 345 -18.53 -6.14 2.31
N VAL A 346 -17.97 -5.20 3.08
CA VAL A 346 -17.06 -5.46 4.21
C VAL A 346 -17.54 -4.73 5.45
N VAL A 347 -17.16 -5.20 6.64
CA VAL A 347 -17.31 -4.40 7.86
C VAL A 347 -16.14 -3.40 7.93
N SER A 348 -16.45 -2.12 8.06
CA SER A 348 -15.50 -1.07 8.39
C SER A 348 -15.62 -0.69 9.87
N ILE A 349 -14.47 -0.58 10.54
CA ILE A 349 -14.35 -0.24 11.95
C ILE A 349 -13.41 0.94 12.09
N LYS A 350 -13.95 2.09 12.51
CA LYS A 350 -13.18 3.30 12.74
C LYS A 350 -12.57 3.28 14.13
N LEU A 351 -11.24 3.20 14.23
CA LEU A 351 -10.54 3.29 15.51
C LEU A 351 -10.24 4.74 15.87
N SER A 352 -9.91 5.55 14.87
CA SER A 352 -9.70 6.99 15.01
C SER A 352 -10.05 7.72 13.71
N ALA A 353 -9.81 9.03 13.65
CA ALA A 353 -9.95 9.80 12.42
C ALA A 353 -8.99 9.33 11.30
N GLU A 354 -7.89 8.66 11.66
CA GLU A 354 -6.81 8.27 10.74
C GLU A 354 -6.63 6.75 10.62
N LYS A 355 -7.38 5.95 11.40
CA LYS A 355 -7.24 4.50 11.45
C LYS A 355 -8.57 3.79 11.29
N GLU A 356 -8.61 2.89 10.32
CA GLU A 356 -9.78 2.09 9.99
C GLU A 356 -9.39 0.64 9.69
N ILE A 357 -10.16 -0.30 10.20
CA ILE A 357 -10.02 -1.74 9.92
C ILE A 357 -11.16 -2.18 9.01
N LEU A 358 -10.84 -2.97 7.99
CA LEU A 358 -11.78 -3.60 7.07
C LEU A 358 -11.78 -5.10 7.33
N LEU A 359 -12.88 -5.64 7.87
CA LEU A 359 -13.07 -7.08 8.03
C LEU A 359 -13.74 -7.64 6.78
N LEU A 360 -13.06 -8.59 6.13
CA LEU A 360 -13.52 -9.18 4.87
C LEU A 360 -14.37 -10.43 5.14
N PRO A 361 -15.51 -10.59 4.45
CA PRO A 361 -16.31 -11.81 4.56
C PRO A 361 -15.54 -13.01 3.99
N LYS A 362 -16.06 -14.20 4.30
CA LYS A 362 -15.66 -15.41 3.59
C LYS A 362 -16.22 -15.33 2.17
N TYR A 363 -15.33 -15.21 1.18
CA TYR A 363 -15.73 -15.28 -0.22
C TYR A 363 -15.93 -16.74 -0.61
N GLU A 364 -17.11 -17.07 -1.14
CA GLU A 364 -17.36 -18.33 -1.82
C GLU A 364 -16.75 -18.27 -3.23
N ASN A 365 -16.13 -19.37 -3.66
CA ASN A 365 -15.48 -19.51 -4.96
C ASN A 365 -16.48 -19.78 -6.08
#